data_AF-A0AB37ZLD9-F1
#
_entry.id   AF-A0AB37ZLD9-F1
#
_cell.length_a   1.000
_cell.length_b   1.000
_cell.length_c   1.000
_cell.angle_alpha   90.00
_cell.angle_beta   90.00
_cell.angle_gamma   90.00
#
_symmetry.space_group_name_H-M   'P 1'
#
loop_
_entity.id
_entity.type
_entity.pdbx_description
1 polymer ?
#
loop_
_entity_poly.entity_id
_entity_poly.type
_entity_poly.pdbx_seq_one_letter_code
_entity_poly.pdbx_strand_id
1 'polypeptide(L)'
;MVMAVVITENKPEVDAWVALLDDSTALLACPGVHHKLLLQRACALHTSQIVSAEEYSDMLELADGALAYAIEAHLSLPASESAA
;
A
#
# COMPACT_ATOMS: atom_id res chain seq x y z
N MET A 1 12.72 4.12 -12.92
CA MET A 1 11.31 4.17 -13.37
C MET A 1 10.58 5.00 -12.33
N VAL A 2 10.33 6.26 -12.63
CA VAL A 2 9.75 7.23 -11.69
C VAL A 2 8.24 7.17 -11.86
N MET A 3 7.56 6.37 -11.02
CA MET A 3 6.10 6.41 -10.90
C MET A 3 5.75 7.39 -9.79
N ALA A 4 6.07 8.67 -10.01
CA ALA A 4 5.55 9.75 -9.20
C ALA A 4 4.12 10.02 -9.66
N VAL A 5 3.18 9.22 -9.14
CA VAL A 5 1.79 9.66 -9.12
C VAL A 5 1.79 10.94 -8.26
N VAL A 6 1.17 11.99 -8.79
CA VAL A 6 1.21 13.35 -8.24
C VAL A 6 0.33 13.41 -7.00
N ILE A 7 0.70 12.71 -5.93
CA ILE A 7 0.14 12.95 -4.61
C ILE A 7 0.83 14.21 -4.12
N THR A 8 0.07 15.29 -3.93
CA THR A 8 0.58 16.63 -3.67
C THR A 8 1.68 16.66 -2.60
N GLU A 9 2.93 16.94 -3.04
CA GLU A 9 4.16 17.01 -2.25
C GLU A 9 4.13 18.15 -1.20
N ASN A 10 3.36 18.04 -0.11
CA ASN A 10 3.59 18.83 1.12
C ASN A 10 2.74 18.44 2.36
N LYS A 11 2.21 17.22 2.44
CA LYS A 11 1.32 16.82 3.55
C LYS A 11 1.99 15.72 4.38
N PRO A 12 2.36 15.99 5.65
CA PRO A 12 3.04 15.00 6.49
C PRO A 12 2.19 13.73 6.69
N GLU A 13 0.87 13.84 6.60
CA GLU A 13 -0.04 12.70 6.70
C GLU A 13 -0.04 11.83 5.43
N VAL A 14 0.19 12.44 4.26
CA VAL A 14 0.38 11.71 2.99
C VAL A 14 1.75 11.05 2.99
N ASP A 15 2.81 11.73 3.45
CA ASP A 15 4.14 11.14 3.57
C ASP A 15 4.13 9.92 4.52
N ALA A 16 3.39 10.02 5.63
CA ALA A 16 3.20 8.90 6.55
C ALA A 16 2.42 7.74 5.92
N TRP A 17 1.53 8.00 4.96
CA TRP A 17 0.84 6.97 4.20
C TRP A 17 1.77 6.32 3.18
N VAL A 18 2.58 7.10 2.46
CA VAL A 18 3.58 6.60 1.50
C VAL A 18 4.63 5.76 2.21
N ALA A 19 5.12 6.19 3.38
CA ALA A 19 6.05 5.41 4.18
C ALA A 19 5.46 4.07 4.64
N LEU A 20 4.13 4.03 4.89
CA LEU A 20 3.44 2.77 5.19
C LEU A 20 3.32 1.88 3.95
N LEU A 21 3.08 2.46 2.77
CA LEU A 21 3.04 1.72 1.50
C LEU A 21 4.39 1.10 1.16
N ASP A 22 5.49 1.84 1.40
CA ASP A 22 6.86 1.40 1.10
C ASP A 22 7.39 0.35 2.09
N ASP A 23 6.73 0.13 3.23
CA ASP A 23 7.06 -0.92 4.20
C ASP A 23 6.67 -2.31 3.68
N SER A 24 7.49 -2.78 2.75
CA SER A 24 7.40 -4.08 2.10
C SER A 24 7.52 -5.23 3.11
N THR A 25 8.20 -5.01 4.25
CA THR A 25 8.38 -6.04 5.28
C THR A 25 7.08 -6.27 6.05
N ALA A 26 6.44 -5.20 6.49
CA ALA A 26 5.13 -5.28 7.14
C ALA A 26 4.04 -5.78 6.18
N LEU A 27 4.09 -5.32 4.92
CA LEU A 27 3.20 -5.77 3.85
C LEU A 27 3.30 -7.30 3.65
N LEU A 28 4.50 -7.85 3.51
CA LEU A 28 4.70 -9.27 3.29
C LEU A 28 4.46 -10.11 4.56
N ALA A 29 4.62 -9.54 5.76
CA ALA A 29 4.36 -10.27 7.00
C ALA A 29 2.86 -10.52 7.22
N CYS A 30 2.01 -9.53 6.95
CA CYS A 30 0.56 -9.62 7.14
C CYS A 30 -0.22 -8.84 6.06
N PRO A 31 -0.28 -9.33 4.81
CA PRO A 31 -0.79 -8.57 3.66
C PRO A 31 -2.19 -8.00 3.85
N GLY A 32 -3.14 -8.81 4.36
CA GLY A 32 -4.52 -8.37 4.57
C GLY A 32 -4.68 -7.33 5.67
N VAL A 33 -3.86 -7.39 6.72
CA VAL A 33 -3.88 -6.38 7.81
C VAL A 33 -3.27 -5.08 7.32
N HIS A 34 -2.15 -5.17 6.59
CA HIS A 34 -1.44 -4.02 6.04
C HIS A 34 -2.29 -3.27 5.01
N HIS A 35 -2.94 -4.02 4.10
CA HIS A 35 -3.88 -3.47 3.13
C HIS A 35 -5.04 -2.74 3.81
N LYS A 36 -5.66 -3.35 4.83
CA LYS A 36 -6.74 -2.70 5.58
C LYS A 36 -6.27 -1.40 6.24
N LEU A 37 -5.04 -1.35 6.75
CA LEU A 37 -4.48 -0.14 7.35
C LEU A 37 -4.25 0.96 6.31
N LEU A 38 -3.76 0.62 5.11
CA LEU A 38 -3.63 1.56 3.99
C LEU A 38 -4.97 2.16 3.59
N LEU A 39 -6.03 1.34 3.49
CA LEU A 39 -7.39 1.80 3.21
C LEU A 39 -7.93 2.75 4.29
N GLN A 40 -7.73 2.39 5.57
CA GLN A 40 -8.19 3.21 6.69
C GLN A 40 -7.53 4.59 6.68
N ARG A 41 -6.21 4.65 6.43
CA ARG A 41 -5.47 5.91 6.38
C ARG A 41 -5.84 6.74 5.15
N ALA A 42 -5.98 6.13 3.98
CA ALA A 42 -6.46 6.83 2.78
C ALA A 42 -7.85 7.43 3.00
N CYS A 43 -8.77 6.67 3.61
CA CYS A 43 -10.12 7.13 3.93
C CYS A 43 -10.10 8.30 4.93
N ALA A 44 -9.23 8.26 5.94
CA ALA A 44 -9.07 9.36 6.90
C ALA A 44 -8.54 10.63 6.23
N LEU A 45 -7.59 10.51 5.30
CA LEU A 45 -7.05 11.63 4.52
C LEU A 45 -8.13 12.27 3.64
N HIS A 46 -8.92 11.46 2.93
CA HIS A 46 -10.01 11.95 2.08
C HIS A 46 -11.13 12.60 2.90
N THR A 47 -11.53 11.97 4.01
CA THR A 47 -12.55 12.52 4.92
C THR A 47 -12.12 13.85 5.54
N SER A 48 -10.82 14.01 5.79
CA SER A 48 -10.23 15.26 6.30
C SER A 48 -9.98 16.29 5.21
N GLN A 49 -10.37 16.01 3.95
CA GLN A 49 -10.11 16.83 2.76
C GLN A 49 -8.62 17.15 2.54
N ILE A 50 -7.73 16.29 3.06
CA ILE A 50 -6.28 16.42 2.89
C ILE A 50 -5.90 15.99 1.46
N VAL A 51 -6.59 14.99 0.92
CA VAL A 51 -6.43 14.52 -0.47
C VAL A 51 -7.75 14.70 -1.23
N SER A 52 -7.64 14.98 -2.52
CA SER A 52 -8.78 15.03 -3.44
C SER A 52 -9.37 13.64 -3.69
N ALA A 53 -10.54 13.58 -4.33
CA ALA A 53 -11.15 12.31 -4.71
C ALA A 53 -10.31 11.54 -5.75
N GLU A 54 -9.60 12.25 -6.64
CA GLU A 54 -8.66 11.66 -7.61
C GLU A 54 -7.45 11.07 -6.87
N GLU A 55 -6.79 11.85 -6.00
CA GLU A 55 -5.68 11.35 -5.18
C GLU A 55 -6.11 10.17 -4.29
N TYR A 56 -7.32 10.23 -3.70
CA TYR A 56 -7.86 9.12 -2.92
C TYR A 56 -8.02 7.85 -3.77
N SER A 57 -8.54 7.99 -5.00
CA SER A 57 -8.65 6.86 -5.94
C SER A 57 -7.28 6.25 -6.25
N ASP A 58 -6.28 7.09 -6.53
CA ASP A 58 -4.91 6.64 -6.81
C ASP A 58 -4.31 5.89 -5.59
N MET A 59 -4.57 6.39 -4.39
CA MET A 59 -4.13 5.74 -3.14
C MET A 59 -4.77 4.36 -2.95
N LEU A 60 -6.05 4.20 -3.32
CA LEU A 60 -6.72 2.89 -3.26
C LEU A 60 -6.12 1.92 -4.28
N GLU A 61 -5.87 2.38 -5.51
CA GLU A 61 -5.24 1.56 -6.55
C GLU A 61 -3.85 1.08 -6.13
N LEU A 62 -3.04 1.96 -5.54
CA LEU A 62 -1.73 1.61 -4.99
C LEU A 62 -1.83 0.59 -3.85
N ALA A 63 -2.80 0.74 -2.95
CA ALA A 63 -3.01 -0.21 -1.85
C ALA A 63 -3.38 -1.59 -2.38
N ASP A 64 -4.30 -1.66 -3.36
CA ASP A 64 -4.68 -2.92 -4.00
C ASP A 64 -3.51 -3.55 -4.77
N GLY A 65 -2.71 -2.73 -5.45
CA GLY A 65 -1.48 -3.16 -6.11
C GLY A 65 -0.46 -3.75 -5.12
N ALA A 66 -0.29 -3.14 -3.96
CA ALA A 66 0.58 -3.66 -2.90
C ALA A 66 0.08 -5.01 -2.35
N LEU A 67 -1.23 -5.17 -2.16
CA LEU A 67 -1.82 -6.45 -1.76
C LEU A 67 -1.60 -7.54 -2.82
N ALA A 68 -1.83 -7.22 -4.10
CA ALA A 68 -1.60 -8.14 -5.21
C ALA A 68 -0.13 -8.58 -5.26
N TYR A 69 0.80 -7.64 -5.17
CA TYR A 69 2.24 -7.93 -5.09
C TYR A 69 2.56 -8.87 -3.92
N ALA A 70 2.01 -8.62 -2.74
CA ALA A 70 2.28 -9.44 -1.56
C ALA A 70 1.77 -10.89 -1.71
N ILE A 71 0.57 -11.04 -2.29
CA ILE A 71 0.01 -12.36 -2.60
C ILE A 71 0.88 -13.08 -3.63
N GLU A 72 1.29 -12.40 -4.71
CA GLU A 72 2.17 -12.97 -5.72
C GLU A 72 3.53 -13.38 -5.13
N ALA A 73 4.12 -12.56 -4.26
CA ALA A 73 5.36 -12.87 -3.57
C ALA A 73 5.23 -14.11 -2.66
N HIS A 74 4.09 -14.26 -1.96
CA HIS A 74 3.80 -15.45 -1.16
C HIS A 74 3.63 -16.71 -2.00
N LEU A 75 3.05 -16.60 -3.20
CA LEU A 75 2.90 -17.71 -4.13
C LEU A 75 4.19 -18.04 -4.90
N SER A 76 5.05 -17.05 -5.11
CA SER A 76 6.34 -17.20 -5.80
C SER A 76 7.43 -17.80 -4.91
N LEU A 77 7.26 -17.79 -3.59
CA LEU A 77 8.11 -18.56 -2.69
C LEU A 77 7.98 -20.04 -3.09
N PRO A 78 9.08 -20.72 -3.47
CA PRO A 78 8.99 -22.15 -3.74
C PRO A 78 8.48 -22.79 -2.47
N ALA A 79 7.35 -23.51 -2.56
CA ALA A 79 6.96 -24.46 -1.54
C ALA A 79 8.23 -25.26 -1.27
N SER A 80 8.80 -25.10 -0.07
CA SER A 80 10.05 -25.76 0.28
C SER A 80 9.90 -27.20 -0.18
N GLU A 81 10.79 -27.58 -1.09
CA GLU A 81 10.92 -28.92 -1.62
C GLU A 81 10.66 -29.86 -0.46
N SER A 82 9.56 -30.62 -0.53
CA SER A 82 9.18 -31.60 0.49
C SER A 82 10.26 -32.67 0.48
N ALA A 83 11.36 -32.39 1.16
CA ALA A 83 12.44 -33.31 1.43
C ALA A 83 11.97 -34.24 2.54
N ALA A 84 11.44 -35.41 2.14
CA ALA A 84 11.63 -36.72 2.79
C ALA A 84 10.75 -37.78 2.09
#